data_AF-A0A317IWZ1-F1
#
_entry.id   AF-A0A317IWZ1-F1
#
_cell.length_a   1.000
_cell.length_b   1.000
_cell.length_c   1.000
_cell.angle_alpha   90.00
_cell.angle_beta   90.00
_cell.angle_gamma   90.00
#
_symmetry.space_group_name_H-M   'P 1'
#
loop_
_entity.id
_entity.type
_entity.pdbx_description
1 polymer ?
#
loop_
_entity_poly.entity_id
_entity_poly.type
_entity_poly.pdbx_seq_one_letter_code
_entity_poly.pdbx_strand_id
1 'polypeptide(L)'
;MAFFQNNPSELQGLDWQILQNGWISLYWQENVLDNDIQWLNQADYTIIDFDCSQWSEKNNIHSDLKKQLEFPDYYGENLDALNDCLAEIEINNAGLVIVFRRFQIVDKKTAHNLLDVFANNSRLHMLFGKRLLLLIQVDDSNYQMDPVGSTPVLWNNAEWLNSRRT
;
A
#
# COMPACT_ATOMS: atom_id res chain seq x y z
N MET A 1 -21.41 0.95 5.13
CA MET A 1 -20.72 0.44 3.93
C MET A 1 -20.12 1.65 3.24
N ALA A 2 -18.80 1.76 3.14
CA ALA A 2 -18.14 2.93 2.56
C ALA A 2 -18.12 2.83 1.02
N PHE A 3 -19.24 3.18 0.37
CA PHE A 3 -19.30 3.29 -1.09
C PHE A 3 -19.05 4.73 -1.53
N PHE A 4 -18.40 4.90 -2.69
CA PHE A 4 -18.24 6.21 -3.29
C PHE A 4 -19.54 6.66 -3.96
N GLN A 5 -19.85 7.95 -3.82
CA GLN A 5 -20.89 8.63 -4.56
C GLN A 5 -20.31 9.19 -5.86
N ASN A 6 -21.10 9.14 -6.93
CA ASN A 6 -20.70 9.69 -8.23
C ASN A 6 -20.82 11.22 -8.23
N ASN A 7 -19.94 11.90 -7.48
CA ASN A 7 -19.86 13.36 -7.40
C ASN A 7 -18.41 13.85 -7.59
N PRO A 8 -18.19 15.08 -8.08
CA PRO A 8 -16.85 15.56 -8.43
C PRO A 8 -15.85 15.55 -7.27
N SER A 9 -16.29 15.81 -6.04
CA SER A 9 -15.42 15.86 -4.87
C SER A 9 -14.86 14.48 -4.52
N GLU A 10 -15.69 13.43 -4.55
CA GLU A 10 -15.27 12.06 -4.27
C GLU A 10 -14.42 11.48 -5.41
N LEU A 11 -14.77 11.77 -6.66
CA LEU A 11 -13.98 11.32 -7.83
C LEU A 11 -12.59 11.99 -7.91
N GLN A 12 -12.40 13.11 -7.20
CA GLN A 12 -11.10 13.78 -7.08
C GLN A 12 -10.33 13.35 -5.83
N GLY A 13 -10.95 12.57 -4.94
CA GLY A 13 -10.31 12.03 -3.75
C GLY A 13 -9.14 11.11 -4.11
N LEU A 14 -8.05 11.21 -3.35
CA LEU A 14 -6.85 10.42 -3.57
C LEU A 14 -7.15 8.92 -3.45
N ASP A 15 -7.94 8.53 -2.44
CA ASP A 15 -8.39 7.17 -2.21
C ASP A 15 -9.16 6.59 -3.41
N TRP A 16 -10.07 7.39 -4.00
CA TRP A 16 -10.80 6.99 -5.19
C TRP A 16 -9.86 6.80 -6.40
N GLN A 17 -8.93 7.72 -6.61
CA GLN A 17 -7.96 7.67 -7.71
C GLN A 17 -7.05 6.44 -7.64
N ILE A 18 -6.65 6.04 -6.44
CA ILE A 18 -5.89 4.80 -6.21
C ILE A 18 -6.78 3.60 -6.52
N LEU A 19 -7.98 3.54 -5.93
CA LEU A 19 -8.88 2.39 -6.03
C LEU A 19 -9.43 2.16 -7.45
N GLN A 20 -9.56 3.22 -8.26
CA GLN A 20 -9.94 3.08 -9.66
C GLN A 20 -8.91 2.27 -10.45
N ASN A 21 -7.64 2.31 -10.06
CA ASN A 21 -6.51 1.72 -10.79
C ASN A 21 -5.94 0.45 -10.13
N GLY A 22 -6.52 0.01 -9.02
CA GLY A 22 -6.07 -1.14 -8.25
C GLY A 22 -6.11 -0.83 -6.75
N TRP A 23 -4.98 -1.03 -6.07
CA TRP A 23 -4.87 -0.85 -4.61
C TRP A 23 -3.58 -0.13 -4.21
N ILE A 24 -2.69 0.08 -5.18
CA ILE A 24 -1.28 0.43 -4.96
C ILE A 24 -0.96 1.68 -5.79
N SER A 25 -0.28 2.64 -5.18
CA SER A 25 0.29 3.79 -5.88
C SER A 25 1.79 3.94 -5.60
N LEU A 26 2.58 4.17 -6.65
CA LEU A 26 4.01 4.45 -6.55
C LEU A 26 4.28 5.94 -6.31
N TYR A 27 5.30 6.20 -5.51
CA TYR A 27 5.82 7.52 -5.19
C TYR A 27 7.33 7.53 -5.40
N TRP A 28 7.83 8.61 -5.97
CA TRP A 28 9.26 8.82 -6.13
C TRP A 28 9.74 9.77 -5.04
N GLN A 29 9.15 10.96 -4.98
CA GLN A 29 9.52 11.96 -3.99
C GLN A 29 8.78 11.74 -2.66
N GLU A 30 9.54 11.71 -1.57
CA GLU A 30 8.99 11.56 -0.21
C GLU A 30 8.05 12.70 0.17
N ASN A 31 8.29 13.94 -0.29
CA ASN A 31 7.41 15.07 0.00
C ASN A 31 6.01 14.92 -0.63
N VAL A 32 5.91 14.31 -1.81
CA VAL A 32 4.62 14.02 -2.47
C VAL A 32 3.89 12.95 -1.65
N LEU A 33 4.59 11.88 -1.26
CA LEU A 33 4.04 10.87 -0.37
C LEU A 33 3.55 11.48 0.95
N ASP A 34 4.34 12.34 1.59
CA ASP A 34 4.01 12.95 2.87
C ASP A 34 2.75 13.83 2.78
N ASN A 35 2.59 14.58 1.70
CA ASN A 35 1.39 15.37 1.46
C ASN A 35 0.14 14.48 1.30
N ASP A 36 0.27 13.37 0.58
CA ASP A 36 -0.81 12.43 0.35
C ASP A 36 -1.18 11.64 1.64
N ILE A 37 -0.19 11.30 2.47
CA ILE A 37 -0.40 10.76 3.82
C ILE A 37 -1.13 11.77 4.71
N GLN A 38 -0.79 13.06 4.65
CA GLN A 38 -1.51 14.09 5.40
C GLN A 38 -2.96 14.20 4.96
N TRP A 39 -3.23 14.14 3.65
CA TRP A 39 -4.58 14.12 3.12
C TRP A 39 -5.38 12.91 3.62
N LEU A 40 -4.79 11.71 3.57
CA LEU A 40 -5.43 10.46 4.03
C LEU A 40 -5.74 10.49 5.52
N ASN A 41 -4.82 11.01 6.35
CA ASN A 41 -5.08 11.23 7.78
C ASN A 41 -6.27 12.19 8.01
N GLN A 42 -6.35 13.29 7.25
CA GLN A 42 -7.48 14.22 7.33
C GLN A 42 -8.80 13.59 6.86
N ALA A 43 -8.72 12.61 5.96
CA ALA A 43 -9.83 11.80 5.49
C ALA A 43 -10.16 10.61 6.42
N ASP A 44 -9.61 10.57 7.64
CA ASP A 44 -9.90 9.56 8.68
C ASP A 44 -9.42 8.14 8.33
N TYR A 45 -8.32 8.01 7.57
CA TYR A 45 -7.62 6.75 7.37
C TYR A 45 -6.61 6.49 8.49
N THR A 46 -6.50 5.23 8.91
CA THR A 46 -5.38 4.76 9.74
C THR A 46 -4.17 4.52 8.85
N ILE A 47 -3.01 5.09 9.20
CA ILE A 47 -1.77 4.96 8.43
C ILE A 47 -0.75 4.14 9.23
N ILE A 48 -0.15 3.13 8.58
CA ILE A 48 1.00 2.38 9.13
C ILE A 48 2.15 2.56 8.15
N ASP A 49 3.23 3.22 8.60
CA ASP A 49 4.33 3.69 7.78
C ASP A 49 5.64 2.97 8.10
N PHE A 50 6.14 2.21 7.13
CA PHE A 50 7.32 1.38 7.25
C PHE A 50 8.53 1.99 6.53
N ASP A 51 9.68 1.95 7.20
CA ASP A 51 10.98 2.18 6.58
C ASP A 51 11.60 0.85 6.13
N CYS A 52 11.58 0.57 4.83
CA CYS A 52 12.11 -0.68 4.28
C CYS A 52 13.63 -0.67 4.10
N SER A 53 14.37 0.34 4.61
CA SER A 53 15.83 0.41 4.48
C SER A 53 16.58 -0.81 5.03
N GLN A 54 15.98 -1.54 5.98
CA GLN A 54 16.53 -2.76 6.59
C GLN A 54 15.93 -4.06 6.03
N TRP A 55 15.10 -4.00 5.00
CA TRP A 55 14.35 -5.13 4.46
C TRP A 55 15.13 -5.95 3.42
N SER A 56 16.45 -5.89 3.42
CA SER A 56 17.31 -6.69 2.52
C SER A 56 17.22 -8.20 2.80
N GLU A 57 16.77 -8.58 4.00
CA GLU A 57 16.60 -9.98 4.40
C GLU A 57 15.12 -10.26 4.73
N LYS A 58 14.63 -11.43 4.29
CA LYS A 58 13.22 -11.83 4.48
C LYS A 58 12.78 -11.82 5.96
N ASN A 59 13.67 -12.20 6.88
CA ASN A 59 13.34 -12.20 8.31
C ASN A 59 13.10 -10.78 8.85
N ASN A 60 13.80 -9.77 8.31
CA ASN A 60 13.60 -8.38 8.70
C ASN A 60 12.22 -7.88 8.25
N ILE A 61 11.77 -8.29 7.06
CA ILE A 61 10.43 -7.95 6.54
C ILE A 61 9.34 -8.46 7.49
N HIS A 62 9.34 -9.77 7.77
CA HIS A 62 8.27 -10.37 8.56
C HIS A 62 8.29 -9.94 10.03
N SER A 63 9.46 -9.73 10.63
CA SER A 63 9.56 -9.24 12.00
C SER A 63 9.05 -7.80 12.14
N ASP A 64 9.33 -6.94 11.17
CA ASP A 64 8.82 -5.57 11.15
C ASP A 64 7.31 -5.51 10.91
N LEU A 65 6.81 -6.29 9.94
CA LEU A 65 5.37 -6.46 9.71
C LEU A 65 4.65 -6.95 10.96
N LYS A 66 5.17 -7.99 11.63
CA LYS A 66 4.59 -8.52 12.86
C LYS A 66 4.46 -7.44 13.93
N LYS A 67 5.53 -6.65 14.13
CA LYS A 67 5.59 -5.64 15.16
C LYS A 67 4.63 -4.48 14.90
N GLN A 68 4.63 -3.93 13.69
CA GLN A 68 3.86 -2.71 13.39
C GLN A 68 2.38 -2.99 13.09
N LEU A 69 2.05 -4.16 12.55
CA LEU A 69 0.66 -4.60 12.34
C LEU A 69 0.09 -5.33 13.57
N GLU A 70 0.85 -5.39 14.66
CA GLU A 70 0.47 -6.04 15.92
C GLU A 70 -0.04 -7.48 15.71
N PHE A 71 0.61 -8.22 14.80
CA PHE A 71 0.25 -9.60 14.54
C PHE A 71 0.54 -10.50 15.76
N PRO A 72 -0.24 -11.58 15.93
CA PRO A 72 -0.16 -12.43 17.10
C PRO A 72 1.19 -13.13 17.24
N ASP A 73 1.49 -13.60 18.46
CA ASP A 73 2.75 -14.30 18.76
C ASP A 73 3.01 -15.51 17.86
N TYR A 74 1.93 -16.19 17.44
CA TYR A 74 1.97 -17.35 16.54
C TYR A 74 2.14 -17.00 15.05
N TYR A 75 2.39 -15.74 14.70
CA TYR A 75 2.71 -15.33 13.32
C TYR A 75 3.92 -16.10 12.78
N GLY A 76 3.69 -16.92 11.75
CA GLY A 76 4.68 -17.88 11.22
C GLY A 76 5.78 -17.31 10.31
N GLU A 77 5.92 -15.98 10.23
CA GLU A 77 6.99 -15.27 9.48
C GLU A 77 7.16 -15.73 8.02
N ASN A 78 6.03 -15.95 7.34
CA ASN A 78 5.98 -16.33 5.94
C ASN A 78 4.76 -15.70 5.24
N LEU A 79 4.66 -15.85 3.92
CA LEU A 79 3.59 -15.23 3.13
C LEU A 79 2.21 -15.82 3.41
N ASP A 80 2.12 -17.11 3.75
CA ASP A 80 0.85 -17.74 4.11
C ASP A 80 0.34 -17.16 5.44
N ALA A 81 1.22 -17.07 6.45
CA ALA A 81 0.90 -16.45 7.73
C ALA A 81 0.56 -14.96 7.59
N LEU A 82 1.23 -14.24 6.68
CA LEU A 82 0.89 -12.85 6.34
C LEU A 82 -0.51 -12.76 5.74
N ASN A 83 -0.82 -13.62 4.78
CA ASN A 83 -2.14 -13.64 4.17
C ASN A 83 -3.24 -13.93 5.18
N ASP A 84 -3.04 -14.91 6.07
CA ASP A 84 -3.99 -15.27 7.12
C ASP A 84 -4.24 -14.09 8.08
N CYS A 85 -3.18 -13.42 8.55
CA CYS A 85 -3.33 -12.29 9.47
C CYS A 85 -3.96 -11.07 8.79
N LEU A 86 -3.62 -10.80 7.53
CA LEU A 86 -4.23 -9.70 6.77
C LEU A 86 -5.70 -9.96 6.43
N ALA A 87 -6.12 -11.21 6.27
CA ALA A 87 -7.52 -11.53 6.01
C ALA A 87 -8.42 -11.15 7.19
N GLU A 88 -7.89 -11.24 8.41
CA GLU A 88 -8.60 -10.94 9.66
C GLU A 88 -8.27 -9.55 10.24
N ILE A 89 -7.40 -8.78 9.60
CA ILE A 89 -6.97 -7.47 10.13
C ILE A 89 -8.16 -6.52 10.32
N GLU A 90 -8.14 -5.82 11.45
CA GLU A 90 -9.16 -4.82 11.75
C GLU A 90 -8.92 -3.56 10.91
N ILE A 91 -9.94 -3.17 10.15
CA ILE A 91 -9.93 -1.93 9.35
C ILE A 91 -11.10 -1.10 9.84
N ASN A 92 -10.75 0.02 10.45
CA ASN A 92 -11.66 0.98 11.08
C ASN A 92 -11.75 2.27 10.27
N ASN A 93 -12.63 3.17 10.71
CA ASN A 93 -12.78 4.52 10.15
C ASN A 93 -12.99 4.50 8.62
N ALA A 94 -12.29 5.36 7.87
CA ALA A 94 -12.36 5.40 6.41
C ALA A 94 -11.59 4.24 5.73
N GLY A 95 -10.59 3.67 6.40
CA GLY A 95 -9.77 2.58 5.88
C GLY A 95 -8.38 2.49 6.51
N LEU A 96 -7.59 1.54 6.02
CA LEU A 96 -6.20 1.30 6.40
C LEU A 96 -5.28 1.59 5.21
N VAL A 97 -4.20 2.30 5.45
CA VAL A 97 -3.15 2.55 4.46
C VAL A 97 -1.83 1.99 4.97
N ILE A 98 -1.20 1.18 4.13
CA ILE A 98 0.13 0.64 4.36
C ILE A 98 1.11 1.42 3.49
N VAL A 99 2.10 2.05 4.13
CA VAL A 99 3.13 2.81 3.43
C VAL A 99 4.45 2.05 3.51
N PHE A 100 5.08 1.82 2.36
CA PHE A 100 6.43 1.25 2.29
C PHE A 100 7.38 2.29 1.69
N ARG A 101 8.30 2.82 2.51
CA ARG A 101 9.35 3.75 2.06
C ARG A 101 10.63 3.01 1.69
N ARG A 102 11.35 3.50 0.69
CA ARG A 102 12.59 2.90 0.18
C ARG A 102 12.40 1.42 -0.22
N PHE A 103 11.26 1.12 -0.83
CA PHE A 103 10.84 -0.26 -1.09
C PHE A 103 11.72 -0.98 -2.13
N GLN A 104 12.51 -0.24 -2.92
CA GLN A 104 13.46 -0.80 -3.89
C GLN A 104 14.58 -1.65 -3.24
N ILE A 105 14.74 -1.57 -1.92
CA ILE A 105 15.67 -2.41 -1.15
C ILE A 105 15.25 -3.89 -1.17
N VAL A 106 13.94 -4.16 -1.28
CA VAL A 106 13.40 -5.51 -1.38
C VAL A 106 13.63 -6.05 -2.80
N ASP A 107 14.15 -7.27 -2.92
CA ASP A 107 14.34 -7.88 -4.24
C ASP A 107 13.00 -8.01 -5.00
N LYS A 108 13.04 -7.88 -6.33
CA LYS A 108 11.84 -7.82 -7.17
C LYS A 108 10.85 -8.97 -6.95
N LYS A 109 11.35 -10.19 -6.74
CA LYS A 109 10.48 -11.37 -6.57
C LYS A 109 9.79 -11.33 -5.21
N THR A 110 10.53 -11.02 -4.15
CA THR A 110 9.96 -10.88 -2.81
C THR A 110 9.00 -9.70 -2.74
N ALA A 111 9.38 -8.56 -3.31
CA ALA A 111 8.54 -7.37 -3.43
C ALA A 111 7.20 -7.69 -4.11
N HIS A 112 7.25 -8.36 -5.26
CA HIS A 112 6.05 -8.76 -6.00
C HIS A 112 5.13 -9.66 -5.19
N ASN A 113 5.67 -10.76 -4.65
CA ASN A 113 4.87 -11.69 -3.85
C ASN A 113 4.29 -11.03 -2.59
N LEU A 114 5.03 -10.12 -1.95
CA LEU A 114 4.57 -9.39 -0.78
C LEU A 114 3.39 -8.49 -1.13
N LEU A 115 3.53 -7.66 -2.17
CA LEU A 115 2.46 -6.77 -2.60
C LEU A 115 1.24 -7.54 -3.13
N ASP A 116 1.43 -8.72 -3.72
CA ASP A 116 0.34 -9.56 -4.21
C ASP A 116 -0.54 -10.08 -3.07
N VAL A 117 0.06 -10.46 -1.94
CA VAL A 117 -0.67 -10.82 -0.71
C VAL A 117 -1.50 -9.63 -0.20
N PHE A 118 -0.93 -8.42 -0.16
CA PHE A 118 -1.68 -7.23 0.24
C PHE A 118 -2.80 -6.87 -0.75
N ALA A 119 -2.56 -6.98 -2.06
CA ALA A 119 -3.56 -6.71 -3.09
C ALA A 119 -4.74 -7.70 -3.00
N ASN A 120 -4.46 -8.98 -2.75
CA ASN A 120 -5.49 -9.99 -2.51
C ASN A 120 -6.37 -9.62 -1.30
N ASN A 121 -5.74 -9.20 -0.20
CA ASN A 121 -6.46 -8.79 1.01
C ASN A 121 -7.20 -7.46 0.82
N SER A 122 -6.67 -6.53 0.01
CA SER A 122 -7.38 -5.30 -0.34
C SER A 122 -8.69 -5.60 -1.07
N ARG A 123 -8.63 -6.53 -2.03
CA ARG A 123 -9.82 -7.03 -2.72
C ARG A 123 -10.79 -7.74 -1.78
N LEU A 124 -10.31 -8.56 -0.85
CA LEU A 124 -11.14 -9.26 0.14
C LEU A 124 -11.90 -8.26 1.03
N HIS A 125 -11.18 -7.31 1.64
CA HIS A 125 -11.77 -6.31 2.54
C HIS A 125 -12.77 -5.40 1.82
N MET A 126 -12.53 -5.11 0.54
CA MET A 126 -13.45 -4.33 -0.29
C MET A 126 -14.84 -4.98 -0.40
N LEU A 127 -14.95 -6.32 -0.34
CA LEU A 127 -16.24 -7.02 -0.33
C LEU A 127 -17.10 -6.66 0.89
N PHE A 128 -16.47 -6.25 1.99
CA PHE A 128 -17.12 -5.82 3.21
C PHE A 128 -17.23 -4.29 3.33
N GLY A 129 -16.88 -3.56 2.27
CA GLY A 129 -16.86 -2.10 2.24
C GLY A 129 -15.77 -1.48 3.12
N LYS A 130 -14.69 -2.23 3.36
CA LYS A 130 -13.46 -1.78 4.03
C LYS A 130 -12.40 -1.48 2.97
N ARG A 131 -11.59 -0.45 3.20
CA ARG A 131 -10.56 -0.01 2.24
C ARG A 131 -9.18 -0.29 2.81
N LEU A 132 -8.38 -1.04 2.08
CA LEU A 132 -6.95 -1.24 2.32
C LEU A 132 -6.20 -0.70 1.10
N LEU A 133 -5.33 0.28 1.32
CA LEU A 133 -4.53 0.93 0.26
C LEU A 133 -3.05 0.74 0.55
N LEU A 134 -2.24 0.79 -0.51
CA LEU A 134 -0.79 0.76 -0.40
C LEU A 134 -0.16 1.96 -1.09
N LEU A 135 0.74 2.65 -0.40
CA LEU A 135 1.59 3.69 -0.96
C LEU A 135 3.04 3.21 -0.93
N ILE A 136 3.69 3.17 -2.08
CA ILE A 136 5.02 2.57 -2.23
C ILE A 136 5.98 3.64 -2.70
N GLN A 137 6.89 4.07 -1.84
CA GLN A 137 7.94 5.00 -2.22
C GLN A 137 9.23 4.27 -2.58
N VAL A 138 9.83 4.70 -3.70
CA VAL A 138 11.10 4.20 -4.22
C VAL A 138 11.98 5.35 -4.70
N ASP A 139 13.29 5.22 -4.54
CA ASP A 139 14.24 6.30 -4.93
C ASP A 139 14.63 6.26 -6.43
N ASP A 140 14.04 5.36 -7.22
CA ASP A 140 14.26 5.24 -8.67
C ASP A 140 13.03 5.74 -9.44
N SER A 141 13.18 6.89 -10.13
CA SER A 141 12.10 7.49 -10.93
C SER A 141 11.66 6.66 -12.15
N ASN A 142 12.45 5.66 -12.54
CA ASN A 142 12.15 4.71 -13.61
C ASN A 142 11.77 3.33 -13.07
N TYR A 143 11.50 3.21 -11.76
CA TYR A 143 11.06 1.96 -11.17
C TYR A 143 9.83 1.39 -11.89
N GLN A 144 9.87 0.09 -12.15
CA GLN A 144 8.80 -0.65 -12.80
C GLN A 144 8.55 -1.94 -12.05
N MET A 145 7.28 -2.31 -12.00
CA MET A 145 6.81 -3.51 -11.35
C MET A 145 5.81 -4.21 -12.26
N ASP A 146 5.91 -5.53 -12.33
CA ASP A 146 4.90 -6.34 -13.00
C ASP A 146 3.54 -6.13 -12.31
N PRO A 147 2.41 -6.33 -13.02
CA PRO A 147 1.09 -6.22 -12.41
C PRO A 147 0.97 -7.03 -11.12
N VAL A 148 0.39 -6.41 -10.10
CA VAL A 148 0.16 -7.00 -8.78
C VAL A 148 -1.34 -7.15 -8.57
N GLY A 149 -1.80 -8.31 -8.09
CA GLY A 149 -3.22 -8.60 -7.94
C GLY A 149 -3.97 -8.54 -9.27
N SER A 150 -3.28 -8.80 -10.39
CA SER A 150 -3.78 -8.60 -11.77
C SER A 150 -4.15 -7.16 -12.13
N THR A 151 -3.65 -6.17 -11.38
CA THR A 151 -3.82 -4.74 -11.64
C THR A 151 -2.46 -4.07 -11.89
N PRO A 152 -2.39 -3.04 -12.76
CA PRO A 152 -1.15 -2.31 -12.96
C PRO A 152 -0.74 -1.57 -11.69
N VAL A 153 0.57 -1.46 -11.45
CA VAL A 153 1.12 -0.64 -10.36
C VAL A 153 1.54 0.71 -10.97
N LEU A 154 0.78 1.76 -10.68
CA LEU A 154 0.92 3.07 -11.33
C LEU A 154 1.52 4.11 -10.38
N TRP A 155 2.25 5.06 -10.93
CA TRP A 155 2.68 6.27 -10.23
C TRP A 155 1.49 7.16 -9.85
N ASN A 156 1.61 7.86 -8.73
CA ASN A 156 0.61 8.83 -8.27
C ASN A 156 0.38 9.95 -9.30
N ASN A 157 -0.71 10.70 -9.10
CA ASN A 157 -1.17 11.72 -10.04
C ASN A 157 -0.25 12.96 -10.15
N ALA A 158 0.60 13.23 -9.16
CA ALA A 158 1.59 14.29 -9.30
C ALA A 158 2.75 13.83 -10.20
N GLU A 159 3.11 12.55 -10.11
CA GLU A 159 4.35 11.99 -10.66
C GLU A 159 4.15 11.07 -11.86
N TRP A 160 2.93 10.84 -12.39
CA TRP A 160 2.70 9.87 -13.46
C TRP A 160 3.44 10.15 -14.79
N LEU A 161 3.63 11.42 -15.13
CA LEU A 161 4.39 11.84 -16.32
C LEU A 161 5.89 11.67 -16.09
N ASN A 162 6.59 11.02 -17.03
CA ASN A 162 8.04 10.90 -16.97
C ASN A 162 8.74 12.26 -16.81
N SER A 163 8.25 13.31 -17.48
CA SER A 163 8.80 14.68 -17.37
C SER A 163 8.62 15.33 -16.00
N ARG A 164 7.83 14.73 -15.10
CA ARG A 164 7.67 15.16 -13.71
C ARG A 164 8.51 14.31 -12.74
N ARG A 165 9.21 13.28 -13.24
CA ARG A 165 10.14 12.43 -12.48
C ARG A 165 11.60 12.55 -12.97
N THR A 166 11.94 13.67 -13.60
CA THR A 166 13.30 14.00 -14.11
C THR A 166 14.05 14.92 -13.18
#